data_AF-A8P4R2-F1
#
_entry.id   AF-A8P4R2-F1
#
_cell.length_a   1.000
_cell.length_b   1.000
_cell.length_c   1.000
_cell.angle_alpha   90.00
_cell.angle_beta   90.00
_cell.angle_gamma   90.00
#
_symmetry.space_group_name_H-M   'P 1'
#
loop_
_entity.id
_entity.type
_entity.pdbx_description
1 polymer ?
#
loop_
_entity_poly.entity_id
_entity_poly.type
_entity_poly.pdbx_seq_one_letter_code
_entity_poly.pdbx_strand_id
1 'polypeptide(L)'
;MAASPEYIEQYALAFAAVFYVSDIIAVLEAGLQIFMCVYGLSSFLDTPPERRKGRLPYVFLSFLILFLSVIPTGIDLSATFKALYYTGPGLEYIRGRNSSASEGTEIASHCLFLSYVALGDALLLYRCYIIWNHMWYIIIPQILMFLGFLGLSIGNVGRFVAGTTRSSEHEALKSQRISTAYTSLTVGVNVIATALIAFRIIRAQQAIRRSLPARNMGMYNTAARIIIESALPLAIFGLITVILNIVNWGSDSATNSLTYSTVASIFSSLYASFAALSPQMIIFRVTTGRSHTHYGDLQYSINPATRPLEPIAFGDGHTGHSTDSLSSRLEEGPGATVSNEKV
;
A
#
# COMPACT_ATOMS: atom_id res chain seq x y z
N MET A 1 27.05 26.66 -24.78
CA MET A 1 28.34 26.59 -24.06
C MET A 1 28.73 25.12 -24.02
N ALA A 2 29.80 24.70 -24.71
CA ALA A 2 30.18 23.28 -24.69
C ALA A 2 30.63 22.92 -23.26
N ALA A 3 30.02 21.89 -22.68
CA ALA A 3 30.39 21.42 -21.34
C ALA A 3 31.85 20.97 -21.35
N SER A 4 32.59 21.25 -20.27
CA SER A 4 33.97 20.78 -20.14
C SER A 4 34.01 19.25 -20.14
N PRO A 5 35.07 18.62 -20.69
CA PRO A 5 35.19 17.16 -20.72
C PRO A 5 35.11 16.55 -19.31
N GLU A 6 35.67 17.24 -18.31
CA GLU A 6 35.60 16.85 -16.90
C GLU A 6 34.16 16.86 -16.36
N TYR A 7 33.35 17.85 -16.74
CA TYR A 7 31.94 17.89 -16.36
C TYR A 7 31.14 16.75 -16.99
N ILE A 8 31.43 16.38 -18.25
CA ILE A 8 30.77 15.26 -18.93
C ILE A 8 31.10 13.94 -18.22
N GLU A 9 32.34 13.75 -17.79
CA GLU A 9 32.77 12.56 -17.07
C GLU A 9 32.12 12.46 -15.68
N GLN A 10 32.10 13.55 -14.92
CA GLN A 10 31.39 13.62 -13.63
C GLN A 10 29.89 13.37 -13.79
N TYR A 11 29.27 13.93 -14.84
CA TYR A 11 27.86 13.70 -15.15
C TYR A 11 27.59 12.23 -15.49
N ALA A 12 28.41 11.62 -16.34
CA ALA A 12 28.27 10.22 -16.72
C ALA A 12 28.40 9.29 -15.52
N LEU A 13 29.36 9.56 -14.63
CA LEU A 13 29.56 8.79 -13.41
C LEU A 13 28.38 8.93 -12.44
N ALA A 14 27.89 10.15 -12.21
CA ALA A 14 26.71 10.38 -11.39
C ALA A 14 25.46 9.69 -11.98
N PHE A 15 25.27 9.79 -13.29
CA PHE A 15 24.19 9.12 -14.01
C PHE A 15 24.28 7.59 -13.86
N ALA A 16 25.46 7.01 -14.07
CA ALA A 16 25.68 5.57 -13.87
C ALA A 16 25.39 5.12 -12.43
N ALA A 17 25.88 5.89 -11.45
CA ALA A 17 25.66 5.60 -10.03
C ALA A 17 24.17 5.65 -9.66
N VAL A 18 23.40 6.61 -10.19
CA VAL A 18 21.95 6.69 -9.98
C VAL A 18 21.27 5.41 -10.47
N PHE A 19 21.45 5.02 -11.74
CA PHE A 19 20.80 3.81 -12.26
C PHE A 19 21.19 2.56 -11.47
N TYR A 20 22.47 2.42 -11.15
CA TYR A 20 22.95 1.28 -10.38
C TYR A 20 22.31 1.21 -8.99
N VAL A 21 22.22 2.33 -8.28
CA VAL A 21 21.55 2.40 -6.96
C VAL A 21 20.04 2.16 -7.10
N SER A 22 19.39 2.73 -8.11
CA SER A 22 17.97 2.52 -8.41
C SER A 22 17.66 1.06 -8.66
N ASP A 23 18.49 0.36 -9.44
CA ASP A 23 18.35 -1.07 -9.74
C ASP A 23 18.50 -1.92 -8.46
N ILE A 24 19.45 -1.59 -7.58
CA ILE A 24 19.60 -2.28 -6.29
C ILE A 24 18.35 -2.11 -5.43
N ILE A 25 17.83 -0.88 -5.32
CA ILE A 25 16.60 -0.61 -4.56
C ILE A 25 15.43 -1.42 -5.13
N ALA A 26 15.28 -1.45 -6.47
CA ALA A 26 14.22 -2.19 -7.13
C ALA A 26 14.35 -3.72 -6.96
N VAL A 27 15.56 -4.28 -6.96
CA VAL A 27 15.77 -5.71 -6.67
C VAL A 27 15.40 -6.06 -5.23
N LEU A 28 15.74 -5.20 -4.26
CA LEU A 28 15.34 -5.37 -2.87
C LEU A 28 13.81 -5.31 -2.71
N GLU A 29 13.19 -4.37 -3.42
CA GLU A 29 11.74 -4.20 -3.49
C GLU A 29 11.05 -5.45 -4.04
N ALA A 30 11.52 -5.97 -5.17
CA ALA A 30 11.04 -7.23 -5.74
C ALA A 30 11.15 -8.40 -4.76
N GLY A 31 12.26 -8.51 -4.02
CA GLY A 31 12.45 -9.53 -2.98
C GLY A 31 11.39 -9.46 -1.88
N LEU A 32 11.10 -8.26 -1.38
CA LEU A 32 10.04 -8.03 -0.39
C LEU A 32 8.65 -8.38 -0.95
N GLN A 33 8.37 -8.01 -2.19
CA GLN A 33 7.10 -8.35 -2.83
C GLN A 33 6.92 -9.86 -3.01
N ILE A 34 7.95 -10.58 -3.44
CA ILE A 34 7.91 -12.05 -3.58
C ILE A 34 7.58 -12.68 -2.23
N PHE A 35 8.27 -12.25 -1.16
CA PHE A 35 7.99 -12.71 0.20
C PHE A 35 6.52 -12.47 0.59
N MET A 36 6.01 -11.25 0.38
CA MET A 36 4.61 -10.91 0.70
C MET A 36 3.62 -11.74 -0.13
N CYS A 37 3.87 -11.94 -1.41
CA CYS A 37 2.98 -12.72 -2.29
C CYS A 37 2.94 -14.19 -1.89
N VAL A 38 4.10 -14.82 -1.67
CA VAL A 38 4.21 -16.23 -1.31
C VAL A 38 3.61 -16.49 0.07
N TYR A 39 3.96 -15.68 1.07
CA TYR A 39 3.40 -15.83 2.42
C TYR A 39 1.90 -15.50 2.44
N GLY A 40 1.47 -14.47 1.69
CA GLY A 40 0.06 -14.11 1.53
C GLY A 40 -0.76 -15.23 0.88
N LEU A 41 -0.18 -15.93 -0.11
CA LEU A 41 -0.79 -17.09 -0.74
C LEU A 41 -0.85 -18.28 0.22
N SER A 42 0.23 -18.58 0.95
CA SER A 42 0.23 -19.64 1.98
C SER A 42 -0.87 -19.40 3.01
N SER A 43 -0.95 -18.19 3.56
CA SER A 43 -1.99 -17.79 4.52
C SER A 43 -3.41 -17.91 3.95
N PHE A 44 -3.60 -17.62 2.65
CA PHE A 44 -4.88 -17.81 1.98
C PHE A 44 -5.25 -19.30 1.83
N LEU A 45 -4.28 -20.16 1.51
CA LEU A 45 -4.49 -21.61 1.39
C LEU A 45 -4.77 -22.27 2.74
N ASP A 46 -4.13 -21.79 3.82
CA ASP A 46 -4.38 -22.28 5.19
C ASP A 46 -5.76 -21.88 5.72
N THR A 47 -6.42 -20.89 5.10
CA THR A 47 -7.76 -20.45 5.52
C THR A 47 -8.84 -21.44 5.02
N PRO A 48 -9.81 -21.86 5.85
CA PRO A 48 -10.92 -22.75 5.44
C PRO A 48 -11.77 -22.19 4.29
N PRO A 49 -12.29 -23.04 3.37
CA PRO A 49 -12.95 -22.62 2.12
C PRO A 49 -14.18 -21.72 2.34
N GLU A 50 -14.93 -21.94 3.41
CA GLU A 50 -16.12 -21.12 3.76
C GLU A 50 -15.78 -19.64 3.99
N ARG A 51 -14.55 -19.36 4.45
CA ARG A 51 -14.06 -18.00 4.77
C ARG A 51 -13.12 -17.43 3.71
N ARG A 52 -12.88 -18.14 2.60
CA ARG A 52 -12.10 -17.64 1.45
C ARG A 52 -12.88 -16.65 0.58
N LYS A 53 -14.21 -16.59 0.71
CA LYS A 53 -15.09 -15.74 -0.11
C LYS A 53 -14.64 -14.27 -0.04
N GLY A 54 -14.34 -13.69 -1.21
CA GLY A 54 -13.92 -12.29 -1.37
C GLY A 54 -12.43 -12.00 -1.17
N ARG A 55 -11.59 -12.98 -0.79
CA ARG A 55 -10.14 -12.78 -0.59
C ARG A 55 -9.33 -13.03 -1.87
N LEU A 56 -9.85 -13.85 -2.76
CA LEU A 56 -9.21 -14.24 -4.01
C LEU A 56 -8.82 -13.04 -4.92
N PRO A 57 -9.65 -12.00 -5.11
CA PRO A 57 -9.27 -10.85 -5.93
C PRO A 57 -8.05 -10.09 -5.39
N TYR A 58 -7.89 -10.01 -4.06
CA TYR A 58 -6.73 -9.36 -3.45
C TYR A 58 -5.45 -10.15 -3.70
N VAL A 59 -5.50 -11.48 -3.66
CA VAL A 59 -4.35 -12.34 -3.97
C VAL A 59 -3.94 -12.16 -5.43
N PHE A 60 -4.90 -12.20 -6.36
CA PHE A 60 -4.62 -11.93 -7.79
C PHE A 60 -4.01 -10.54 -8.00
N LEU A 61 -4.54 -9.52 -7.33
CA LEU A 61 -4.02 -8.16 -7.43
C LEU A 61 -2.58 -8.04 -6.87
N SER A 62 -2.25 -8.79 -5.82
CA SER A 62 -0.88 -8.87 -5.27
C SER A 62 0.09 -9.47 -6.30
N PHE A 63 -0.26 -10.59 -6.93
CA PHE A 63 0.57 -11.16 -8.00
C PHE A 63 0.64 -10.25 -9.23
N LEU A 64 -0.44 -9.55 -9.56
CA LEU A 64 -0.43 -8.59 -10.67
C LEU A 64 0.55 -7.44 -10.43
N ILE A 65 0.54 -6.83 -9.24
CA ILE A 65 1.49 -5.78 -8.88
C ILE A 65 2.93 -6.33 -8.88
N LEU A 66 3.13 -7.57 -8.43
CA LEU A 66 4.44 -8.24 -8.50
C LEU A 66 4.97 -8.32 -9.93
N PHE A 67 4.17 -8.86 -10.87
CA PHE A 67 4.60 -8.96 -12.26
C PHE A 67 4.83 -7.59 -12.89
N LEU A 68 3.97 -6.62 -12.61
CA LEU A 68 4.12 -5.26 -13.14
C LEU A 68 5.35 -4.51 -12.58
N SER A 69 5.84 -4.85 -11.38
CA SER A 69 7.08 -4.28 -10.82
C SER A 69 8.33 -5.02 -11.30
N VAL A 70 8.31 -6.36 -11.29
CA VAL A 70 9.50 -7.18 -11.59
C VAL A 70 9.92 -7.12 -13.06
N ILE A 71 8.98 -7.06 -14.00
CA ILE A 71 9.29 -7.01 -15.43
C ILE A 71 10.12 -5.76 -15.79
N PRO A 72 9.70 -4.52 -15.46
CA PRO A 72 10.52 -3.33 -15.76
C PRO A 72 11.86 -3.36 -15.02
N THR A 73 11.92 -3.83 -13.76
CA THR A 73 13.19 -4.00 -13.05
C THR A 73 14.15 -4.94 -13.79
N GLY A 74 13.65 -6.05 -14.33
CA GLY A 74 14.46 -6.98 -15.12
C GLY A 74 15.00 -6.36 -16.42
N ILE A 75 14.17 -5.55 -17.10
CA ILE A 75 14.57 -4.83 -18.31
C ILE A 75 15.66 -3.80 -17.97
N ASP A 76 15.44 -2.97 -16.96
CA ASP A 76 16.37 -1.91 -16.55
C ASP A 76 17.70 -2.50 -16.08
N LEU A 77 17.68 -3.53 -15.23
CA LEU A 77 18.88 -4.22 -14.77
C LEU A 77 19.69 -4.80 -15.95
N SER A 78 19.02 -5.41 -16.92
CA SER A 78 19.68 -5.96 -18.11
C SER A 78 20.33 -4.86 -18.97
N ALA A 79 19.70 -3.71 -19.06
CA ALA A 79 20.17 -2.59 -19.85
C ALA A 79 21.32 -1.85 -19.15
N THR A 80 21.26 -1.71 -17.81
CA THR A 80 22.37 -1.20 -16.99
C THR A 80 23.57 -2.14 -17.06
N PHE A 81 23.37 -3.45 -16.96
CA PHE A 81 24.46 -4.43 -17.09
C PHE A 81 25.14 -4.37 -18.46
N LYS A 82 24.36 -4.33 -19.55
CA LYS A 82 24.90 -4.19 -20.91
C LYS A 82 25.65 -2.88 -21.10
N ALA A 83 25.12 -1.78 -20.60
CA ALA A 83 25.80 -0.48 -20.65
C ALA A 83 27.13 -0.55 -19.90
N LEU A 84 27.15 -1.07 -18.67
CA LEU A 84 28.36 -1.14 -17.86
C LEU A 84 29.43 -2.08 -18.45
N TYR A 85 29.03 -3.16 -19.14
CA TYR A 85 29.95 -4.14 -19.70
C TYR A 85 30.48 -3.79 -21.08
N TYR A 86 29.65 -3.22 -21.97
CA TYR A 86 30.00 -3.00 -23.37
C TYR A 86 30.43 -1.57 -23.71
N THR A 87 30.44 -0.63 -22.76
CA THR A 87 30.66 0.80 -23.05
C THR A 87 31.81 1.37 -22.22
N GLY A 88 32.54 2.34 -22.79
CA GLY A 88 33.60 3.08 -22.11
C GLY A 88 33.08 4.20 -21.19
N PRO A 89 33.94 4.81 -20.36
CA PRO A 89 33.56 5.90 -19.46
C PRO A 89 33.12 7.18 -20.20
N GLY A 90 32.40 8.05 -19.50
CA GLY A 90 32.00 9.36 -20.03
C GLY A 90 30.83 9.29 -21.02
N LEU A 91 30.99 9.95 -22.17
CA LEU A 91 29.91 10.11 -23.16
C LEU A 91 29.52 8.79 -23.84
N GLU A 92 30.45 7.85 -23.96
CA GLU A 92 30.19 6.52 -24.51
C GLU A 92 29.22 5.73 -23.63
N TYR A 93 29.33 5.83 -22.31
CA TYR A 93 28.38 5.24 -21.38
C TYR A 93 26.96 5.78 -21.58
N ILE A 94 26.81 7.11 -21.67
CA ILE A 94 25.49 7.75 -21.82
C ILE A 94 24.83 7.33 -23.13
N ARG A 95 25.58 7.35 -24.23
CA ARG A 95 25.09 6.91 -25.55
C ARG A 95 24.78 5.42 -25.55
N GLY A 96 25.71 4.63 -25.02
CA GLY A 96 25.58 3.20 -24.86
C GLY A 96 24.31 2.83 -24.11
N ARG A 97 24.06 3.43 -22.94
CA ARG A 97 22.85 3.18 -22.15
C ARG A 97 21.56 3.53 -22.90
N ASN A 98 21.53 4.65 -23.63
CA ASN A 98 20.38 5.05 -24.45
C ASN A 98 20.18 4.15 -25.68
N SER A 99 21.22 3.43 -26.13
CA SER A 99 21.17 2.49 -27.25
C SER A 99 21.02 1.01 -26.83
N SER A 100 21.28 0.70 -25.56
CA SER A 100 21.30 -0.67 -25.02
C SER A 100 19.90 -1.29 -24.93
N ALA A 101 18.87 -0.46 -24.80
CA ALA A 101 17.48 -0.88 -24.82
C ALA A 101 16.85 -0.48 -26.15
N SER A 102 16.04 -1.36 -26.74
CA SER A 102 15.19 -0.94 -27.86
C SER A 102 14.23 0.13 -27.37
N GLU A 103 13.90 1.12 -28.20
CA GLU A 103 12.93 2.16 -27.85
C GLU A 103 11.61 1.53 -27.34
N GLY A 104 11.18 0.43 -27.96
CA GLY A 104 10.01 -0.34 -27.54
C GLY A 104 10.10 -0.91 -26.12
N THR A 105 11.28 -1.39 -25.69
CA THR A 105 11.48 -1.90 -24.32
C THR A 105 11.50 -0.79 -23.27
N GLU A 106 12.01 0.40 -23.61
CA GLU A 106 11.95 1.56 -22.70
C GLU A 106 10.50 2.05 -22.54
N ILE A 107 9.77 2.15 -23.67
CA ILE A 107 8.34 2.48 -23.67
C ILE A 107 7.56 1.47 -22.82
N ALA A 108 7.78 0.17 -23.04
CA ALA A 108 7.11 -0.88 -22.30
C ALA A 108 7.37 -0.79 -20.79
N SER A 109 8.63 -0.58 -20.38
CA SER A 109 8.99 -0.46 -18.97
C SER A 109 8.31 0.76 -18.32
N HIS A 110 8.28 1.90 -19.02
CA HIS A 110 7.59 3.10 -18.53
C HIS A 110 6.07 2.90 -18.42
N CYS A 111 5.45 2.21 -19.39
CA CYS A 111 4.03 1.88 -19.34
C CYS A 111 3.70 0.93 -18.19
N LEU A 112 4.53 -0.09 -17.95
CA LEU A 112 4.37 -1.02 -16.82
C LEU A 112 4.50 -0.27 -15.49
N PHE A 113 5.48 0.64 -15.39
CA PHE A 113 5.65 1.51 -14.24
C PHE A 113 4.39 2.31 -13.91
N LEU A 114 3.88 3.05 -14.91
CA LEU A 114 2.67 3.85 -14.75
C LEU A 114 1.44 2.98 -14.42
N SER A 115 1.39 1.76 -14.95
CA SER A 115 0.28 0.82 -14.72
C SER A 115 0.22 0.36 -13.27
N TYR A 116 1.34 -0.02 -12.64
CA TYR A 116 1.31 -0.44 -11.24
C TYR A 116 1.04 0.73 -10.29
N VAL A 117 1.55 1.94 -10.60
CA VAL A 117 1.24 3.16 -9.84
C VAL A 117 -0.25 3.46 -9.91
N ALA A 118 -0.83 3.40 -11.12
CA ALA A 118 -2.27 3.59 -11.32
C ALA A 118 -3.11 2.55 -10.56
N LEU A 119 -2.68 1.29 -10.52
CA LEU A 119 -3.34 0.24 -9.73
C LEU A 119 -3.24 0.51 -8.22
N GLY A 120 -2.09 0.98 -7.74
CA GLY A 120 -1.90 1.38 -6.34
C GLY A 120 -2.86 2.51 -5.94
N ASP A 121 -2.94 3.55 -6.76
CA ASP A 121 -3.82 4.70 -6.54
C ASP A 121 -5.30 4.29 -6.61
N ALA A 122 -5.69 3.46 -7.59
CA ALA A 122 -7.04 2.95 -7.72
C ALA A 122 -7.46 2.10 -6.51
N LEU A 123 -6.55 1.25 -6.00
CA LEU A 123 -6.78 0.47 -4.78
C LEU A 123 -6.99 1.39 -3.57
N LEU A 124 -6.18 2.43 -3.44
CA LEU A 124 -6.27 3.39 -2.34
C LEU A 124 -7.59 4.18 -2.40
N LEU A 125 -8.01 4.61 -3.58
CA LEU A 125 -9.30 5.27 -3.81
C LEU A 125 -10.47 4.35 -3.47
N TYR A 126 -10.44 3.10 -3.94
CA TYR A 126 -11.47 2.10 -3.63
C TYR A 126 -11.62 1.89 -2.11
N ARG A 127 -10.48 1.84 -1.39
CA ARG A 127 -10.50 1.74 0.07
C ARG A 127 -11.08 2.97 0.74
N CYS A 128 -10.71 4.16 0.28
CA CYS A 128 -11.28 5.40 0.79
C CYS A 128 -12.81 5.41 0.59
N TYR A 129 -13.29 4.93 -0.56
CA TYR A 129 -14.72 4.80 -0.86
C TYR A 129 -15.49 3.89 0.08
N ILE A 130 -14.96 2.70 0.37
CA ILE A 130 -15.59 1.77 1.29
C ILE A 130 -15.59 2.32 2.73
N ILE A 131 -14.47 2.89 3.18
CA ILE A 131 -14.30 3.37 4.57
C ILE A 131 -15.22 4.55 4.90
N TRP A 132 -15.52 5.38 3.90
CA TRP A 132 -16.43 6.52 4.04
C TRP A 132 -17.90 6.16 3.77
N ASN A 133 -18.26 4.87 3.76
CA ASN A 133 -19.64 4.40 3.62
C ASN A 133 -20.36 5.03 2.40
N HIS A 134 -19.69 5.06 1.24
CA HIS A 134 -20.23 5.57 -0.01
C HIS A 134 -20.52 7.09 -0.06
N MET A 135 -19.94 7.90 0.83
CA MET A 135 -19.99 9.37 0.77
C MET A 135 -19.16 9.92 -0.39
N TRP A 136 -19.73 9.88 -1.60
CA TRP A 136 -19.07 10.24 -2.86
C TRP A 136 -18.43 11.63 -2.87
N TYR A 137 -19.06 12.64 -2.27
CA TYR A 137 -18.56 14.03 -2.26
C TYR A 137 -17.13 14.20 -1.74
N ILE A 138 -16.70 13.35 -0.79
CA ILE A 138 -15.37 13.44 -0.16
C ILE A 138 -14.27 12.90 -1.07
N ILE A 139 -14.64 12.07 -2.05
CA ILE A 139 -13.73 11.30 -2.92
C ILE A 139 -13.62 11.93 -4.32
N ILE A 140 -14.55 12.80 -4.68
CA ILE A 140 -14.52 13.58 -5.93
C ILE A 140 -13.15 14.24 -6.17
N PRO A 141 -12.54 15.00 -5.22
CA PRO A 141 -11.28 15.68 -5.52
C PRO A 141 -10.13 14.70 -5.84
N GLN A 142 -10.08 13.54 -5.19
CA GLN A 142 -9.05 12.53 -5.41
C GLN A 142 -9.28 11.78 -6.72
N ILE A 143 -10.55 11.56 -7.11
CA ILE A 143 -10.88 11.04 -8.45
C ILE A 143 -10.41 12.02 -9.53
N LEU A 144 -10.65 13.33 -9.34
CA LEU A 144 -10.19 14.35 -10.29
C LEU A 144 -8.66 14.38 -10.40
N MET A 145 -7.94 14.29 -9.27
CA MET A 145 -6.48 14.21 -9.28
C MET A 145 -5.98 12.93 -9.96
N PHE A 146 -6.63 11.79 -9.73
CA PHE A 146 -6.30 10.52 -10.38
C PHE A 146 -6.54 10.55 -11.89
N LEU A 147 -7.66 11.14 -12.35
CA LEU A 147 -7.92 11.35 -13.78
C LEU A 147 -6.89 12.30 -14.40
N GLY A 148 -6.47 13.34 -13.68
CA GLY A 148 -5.39 14.22 -14.11
C GLY A 148 -4.05 13.49 -14.23
N PHE A 149 -3.72 12.62 -13.27
CA PHE A 149 -2.55 11.75 -13.34
C PHE A 149 -2.60 10.85 -14.58
N LEU A 150 -3.71 10.17 -14.84
CA LEU A 150 -3.87 9.32 -16.01
C LEU A 150 -3.73 10.11 -17.32
N GLY A 151 -4.41 11.25 -17.44
CA GLY A 151 -4.36 12.09 -18.63
C GLY A 151 -2.96 12.60 -18.94
N LEU A 152 -2.25 13.11 -17.94
CA LEU A 152 -0.87 13.59 -18.10
C LEU A 152 0.11 12.45 -18.40
N SER A 153 -0.08 11.28 -17.77
CA SER A 153 0.78 10.10 -17.98
C SER A 153 0.64 9.56 -19.41
N ILE A 154 -0.60 9.42 -19.91
CA ILE A 154 -0.88 9.02 -21.29
C ILE A 154 -0.29 10.05 -22.27
N GLY A 155 -0.46 11.35 -22.00
CA GLY A 155 0.13 12.41 -22.81
C GLY A 155 1.66 12.35 -22.86
N ASN A 156 2.31 12.06 -21.74
CA ASN A 156 3.76 11.91 -21.66
C ASN A 156 4.26 10.70 -22.46
N VAL A 157 3.60 9.55 -22.32
CA VAL A 157 3.90 8.34 -23.10
C VAL A 157 3.71 8.59 -24.60
N GLY A 158 2.61 9.26 -24.99
CA GLY A 158 2.37 9.63 -26.39
C GLY A 158 3.48 10.52 -26.97
N ARG A 159 3.98 11.48 -26.19
CA ARG A 159 5.13 12.31 -26.58
C ARG A 159 6.42 11.50 -26.73
N PHE A 160 6.62 10.53 -25.84
CA PHE A 160 7.81 9.66 -25.85
C PHE A 160 7.80 8.73 -27.08
N VAL A 161 6.65 8.10 -27.38
CA VAL A 161 6.45 7.28 -28.58
C VAL A 161 6.62 8.09 -29.87
N ALA A 162 6.16 9.34 -29.88
CA ALA A 162 6.31 10.22 -31.05
C ALA A 162 7.75 10.76 -31.24
N GLY A 163 8.71 10.41 -30.37
CA GLY A 163 10.09 10.92 -30.42
C GLY A 163 10.22 12.42 -30.11
N THR A 164 9.12 13.08 -29.70
CA THR A 164 9.10 14.54 -29.48
C THR A 164 9.79 14.96 -28.18
N THR A 165 10.01 14.03 -27.25
CA THR A 165 10.60 14.32 -25.93
C THR A 165 12.08 14.72 -26.00
N ARG A 166 12.80 14.31 -27.05
CA ARG A 166 14.24 14.58 -27.22
C ARG A 166 14.55 15.45 -28.45
N SER A 167 13.54 16.00 -29.12
CA SER A 167 13.73 16.77 -30.37
C SER A 167 14.31 18.17 -30.14
N SER A 168 14.07 18.76 -28.96
CA SER A 168 14.54 20.10 -28.58
C SER A 168 14.67 20.20 -27.07
N GLU A 169 15.57 21.06 -26.58
CA GLU A 169 15.69 21.41 -25.17
C GLU A 169 14.35 21.88 -24.58
N HIS A 170 13.56 22.62 -25.37
CA HIS A 170 12.23 23.07 -24.96
C HIS A 170 11.26 21.90 -24.73
N GLU A 171 11.31 20.88 -25.59
CA GLU A 171 10.44 19.71 -25.49
C GLU A 171 10.87 18.76 -24.38
N ALA A 172 12.17 18.67 -24.10
CA ALA A 172 12.74 17.93 -22.97
C ALA A 172 12.32 18.56 -21.64
N LEU A 173 12.46 19.90 -21.51
CA LEU A 173 11.96 20.64 -20.36
C LEU A 173 10.45 20.40 -20.19
N LYS A 174 9.66 20.54 -21.26
CA LYS A 174 8.21 20.29 -21.22
C LYS A 174 7.87 18.86 -20.77
N SER A 175 8.63 17.85 -21.20
CA SER A 175 8.45 16.47 -20.71
C SER A 175 8.73 16.36 -19.21
N GLN A 176 9.79 17.01 -18.72
CA GLN A 176 10.10 17.08 -17.29
C GLN A 176 8.99 17.80 -16.50
N ARG A 177 8.42 18.88 -17.03
CA ARG A 177 7.28 19.59 -16.43
C ARG A 177 6.07 18.69 -16.26
N ILE A 178 5.72 17.96 -17.33
CA ILE A 178 4.61 16.99 -17.32
C ILE A 178 4.89 15.87 -16.32
N SER A 179 6.14 15.40 -16.27
CA SER A 179 6.58 14.37 -15.33
C SER A 179 6.40 14.77 -13.87
N THR A 180 6.86 15.97 -13.52
CA THR A 180 6.68 16.53 -12.18
C THR A 180 5.20 16.73 -11.87
N ALA A 181 4.39 17.16 -12.85
CA ALA A 181 2.96 17.39 -12.66
C ALA A 181 2.19 16.10 -12.37
N TYR A 182 2.36 15.04 -13.18
CA TYR A 182 1.66 13.78 -12.89
C TYR A 182 2.15 13.16 -11.58
N THR A 183 3.46 13.25 -11.28
CA THR A 183 4.05 12.76 -10.01
C THR A 183 3.43 13.50 -8.81
N SER A 184 3.26 14.81 -8.92
CA SER A 184 2.62 15.61 -7.87
C SER A 184 1.16 15.21 -7.63
N LEU A 185 0.43 14.87 -8.71
CA LEU A 185 -0.95 14.42 -8.60
C LEU A 185 -1.06 13.07 -7.89
N THR A 186 -0.27 12.06 -8.27
CA THR A 186 -0.30 10.75 -7.59
C THR A 186 0.17 10.85 -6.13
N VAL A 187 1.21 11.64 -5.83
CA VAL A 187 1.63 11.89 -4.44
C VAL A 187 0.50 12.58 -3.66
N GLY A 188 -0.16 13.56 -4.26
CA GLY A 188 -1.32 14.24 -3.67
C GLY A 188 -2.47 13.28 -3.37
N VAL A 189 -2.82 12.39 -4.32
CA VAL A 189 -3.83 11.33 -4.11
C VAL A 189 -3.45 10.47 -2.92
N ASN A 190 -2.18 10.02 -2.85
CA ASN A 190 -1.70 9.18 -1.77
C ASN A 190 -1.76 9.87 -0.40
N VAL A 191 -1.30 11.11 -0.30
CA VAL A 191 -1.30 11.88 0.95
C VAL A 191 -2.72 12.16 1.42
N ILE A 192 -3.58 12.67 0.53
CA ILE A 192 -4.96 13.05 0.88
C ILE A 192 -5.78 11.81 1.23
N ALA A 193 -5.70 10.74 0.44
CA ALA A 193 -6.46 9.53 0.71
C ALA A 193 -6.01 8.88 2.04
N THR A 194 -4.70 8.84 2.31
CA THR A 194 -4.16 8.33 3.58
C THR A 194 -4.65 9.17 4.76
N ALA A 195 -4.61 10.51 4.66
CA ALA A 195 -5.10 11.40 5.70
C ALA A 195 -6.60 11.20 5.98
N LEU A 196 -7.42 11.05 4.94
CA LEU A 196 -8.85 10.79 5.08
C LEU A 196 -9.15 9.43 5.70
N ILE A 197 -8.41 8.39 5.30
CA ILE A 197 -8.53 7.05 5.88
C ILE A 197 -8.17 7.10 7.36
N ALA A 198 -7.01 7.69 7.71
CA ALA A 198 -6.55 7.82 9.09
C ALA A 198 -7.56 8.59 9.95
N PHE A 199 -8.03 9.75 9.46
CA PHE A 199 -9.02 10.57 10.16
C PHE A 199 -10.32 9.80 10.44
N ARG A 200 -10.87 9.11 9.44
CA ARG A 200 -12.11 8.33 9.59
C ARG A 200 -11.94 7.20 10.61
N ILE A 201 -10.81 6.50 10.59
CA ILE A 201 -10.53 5.42 11.54
C ILE A 201 -10.42 5.98 12.97
N ILE A 202 -9.71 7.08 13.16
CA ILE A 202 -9.57 7.73 14.49
C ILE A 202 -10.94 8.19 15.01
N ARG A 203 -11.80 8.78 14.16
CA ARG A 203 -13.15 9.18 14.58
C ARG A 203 -14.03 7.98 14.92
N ALA A 204 -13.98 6.92 14.12
CA ALA A 204 -14.72 5.69 14.39
C ALA A 204 -14.29 5.07 15.73
N GLN A 205 -12.98 5.06 16.01
CA GLN A 205 -12.46 4.66 17.31
C GLN A 205 -13.04 5.52 18.42
N GLN A 206 -12.92 6.84 18.34
CA GLN A 206 -13.42 7.78 19.35
C GLN A 206 -14.93 7.60 19.63
N ALA A 207 -15.74 7.37 18.59
CA ALA A 207 -17.17 7.09 18.74
C ALA A 207 -17.42 5.78 19.52
N ILE A 208 -16.66 4.72 19.21
CA ILE A 208 -16.75 3.44 19.93
C ILE A 208 -16.24 3.57 21.38
N ARG A 209 -15.18 4.36 21.65
CA ARG A 209 -14.71 4.56 23.04
C ARG A 209 -15.74 5.22 23.92
N ARG A 210 -16.56 6.11 23.35
CA ARG A 210 -17.64 6.79 24.07
C ARG A 210 -18.81 5.86 24.37
N SER A 211 -19.05 4.82 23.55
CA SER A 211 -20.16 3.90 23.73
C SER A 211 -19.82 2.64 24.52
N LEU A 212 -18.61 2.09 24.40
CA LEU A 212 -18.18 0.86 25.11
C LEU A 212 -16.79 1.02 25.76
N PRO A 213 -16.71 1.44 27.04
CA PRO A 213 -15.43 1.58 27.76
C PRO A 213 -14.67 0.27 28.01
N ALA A 214 -15.34 -0.88 28.00
CA ALA A 214 -14.81 -2.14 28.54
C ALA A 214 -14.34 -3.20 27.49
N ARG A 215 -14.46 -2.95 26.18
CA ARG A 215 -14.10 -3.95 25.15
C ARG A 215 -12.75 -3.63 24.48
N ASN A 216 -11.88 -4.64 24.41
CA ASN A 216 -10.53 -4.58 23.84
C ASN A 216 -10.47 -3.84 22.48
N MET A 217 -10.02 -2.58 22.51
CA MET A 217 -9.86 -1.69 21.35
C MET A 217 -8.64 -1.99 20.48
N GLY A 218 -7.89 -3.06 20.81
CA GLY A 218 -6.63 -3.41 20.15
C GLY A 218 -6.79 -3.57 18.64
N MET A 219 -7.88 -4.18 18.17
CA MET A 219 -8.06 -4.49 16.74
C MET A 219 -8.13 -3.25 15.84
N TYR A 220 -8.88 -2.20 16.24
CA TYR A 220 -8.97 -0.96 15.46
C TYR A 220 -7.69 -0.12 15.54
N ASN A 221 -7.00 -0.13 16.69
CA ASN A 221 -5.71 0.56 16.83
C ASN A 221 -4.64 -0.10 15.98
N THR A 222 -4.59 -1.44 15.97
CA THR A 222 -3.72 -2.21 15.08
C THR A 222 -4.07 -1.91 13.63
N ALA A 223 -5.36 -1.86 13.26
CA ALA A 223 -5.85 -1.47 11.92
C ALA A 223 -5.30 -0.11 11.46
N ALA A 224 -5.51 0.94 12.24
CA ALA A 224 -5.05 2.29 11.93
C ALA A 224 -3.52 2.37 11.83
N ARG A 225 -2.82 1.83 12.84
CA ARG A 225 -1.36 1.92 12.96
C ARG A 225 -0.64 1.36 11.74
N ILE A 226 -1.04 0.18 11.29
CA ILE A 226 -0.39 -0.47 10.15
C ILE A 226 -0.68 0.24 8.82
N ILE A 227 -1.89 0.81 8.62
CA ILE A 227 -2.17 1.59 7.41
C ILE A 227 -1.24 2.82 7.37
N ILE A 228 -1.15 3.51 8.50
CA ILE A 228 -0.27 4.67 8.66
C ILE A 228 1.19 4.25 8.43
N GLU A 229 1.64 3.16 9.04
CA GLU A 229 3.01 2.64 8.91
C GLU A 229 3.37 2.28 7.46
N SER A 230 2.44 1.69 6.70
CA SER A 230 2.65 1.36 5.28
C SER A 230 2.59 2.57 4.34
N ALA A 231 1.83 3.60 4.68
CA ALA A 231 1.56 4.74 3.81
C ALA A 231 2.46 5.96 4.09
N LEU A 232 3.02 6.07 5.29
CA LEU A 232 3.91 7.17 5.67
C LEU A 232 5.18 7.25 4.81
N PRO A 233 5.93 6.16 4.57
CA PRO A 233 7.14 6.23 3.75
C PRO A 233 6.83 6.69 2.32
N LEU A 234 5.73 6.18 1.73
CA LEU A 234 5.28 6.59 0.40
C LEU A 234 4.99 8.09 0.33
N ALA A 235 4.25 8.62 1.31
CA ALA A 235 3.94 10.05 1.39
C ALA A 235 5.19 10.92 1.57
N ILE A 236 6.12 10.51 2.45
CA ILE A 236 7.35 11.25 2.73
C ILE A 236 8.27 11.28 1.51
N PHE A 237 8.58 10.12 0.93
CA PHE A 237 9.45 10.05 -0.25
C PHE A 237 8.83 10.72 -1.47
N GLY A 238 7.50 10.61 -1.63
CA GLY A 238 6.77 11.32 -2.67
C GLY A 238 6.86 12.85 -2.54
N LEU A 239 6.64 13.38 -1.33
CA LEU A 239 6.74 14.83 -1.07
C LEU A 239 8.16 15.34 -1.34
N ILE A 240 9.19 14.64 -0.85
CA ILE A 240 10.59 15.00 -1.08
C ILE A 240 10.90 14.98 -2.59
N THR A 241 10.46 13.95 -3.30
CA THR A 241 10.64 13.83 -4.76
C THR A 241 10.02 15.02 -5.51
N VAL A 242 8.80 15.42 -5.15
CA VAL A 242 8.12 16.57 -5.76
C VAL A 242 8.87 17.87 -5.49
N ILE A 243 9.28 18.11 -4.24
CA ILE A 243 10.04 19.32 -3.87
C ILE A 243 11.35 19.40 -4.64
N LEU A 244 12.12 18.31 -4.67
CA LEU A 244 13.41 18.27 -5.37
C LEU A 244 13.24 18.48 -6.87
N ASN A 245 12.20 17.90 -7.50
CA ASN A 245 11.94 18.10 -8.92
C ASN A 245 11.51 19.54 -9.26
N ILE A 246 10.73 20.20 -8.40
CA ILE A 246 10.33 21.60 -8.59
C ILE A 246 11.54 22.52 -8.47
N VAL A 247 12.41 22.29 -7.48
CA VAL A 247 13.65 23.06 -7.30
C VAL A 247 14.59 22.86 -8.48
N ASN A 248 14.72 21.63 -8.98
CA ASN A 248 15.57 21.32 -10.13
C ASN A 248 15.09 22.01 -11.42
N TRP A 249 13.76 22.11 -11.61
CA TRP A 249 13.16 22.88 -12.70
C TRP A 249 13.42 24.38 -12.59
N GLY A 250 13.51 24.91 -11.37
CA GLY A 250 13.33 26.34 -11.09
C GLY A 250 14.63 27.10 -10.86
N SER A 251 15.73 26.37 -10.69
CA SER A 251 17.04 26.96 -10.56
C SER A 251 17.66 27.16 -11.96
N ASP A 252 17.64 28.41 -12.44
CA ASP A 252 18.40 28.82 -13.65
C ASP A 252 19.94 28.77 -13.43
N SER A 253 20.39 28.51 -12.20
CA SER A 253 21.81 28.53 -11.82
C SER A 253 22.46 27.15 -11.98
N ALA A 254 23.06 26.92 -13.13
CA ALA A 254 23.72 25.69 -13.58
C ALA A 254 24.96 25.23 -12.76
N THR A 255 25.25 25.80 -11.58
CA THR A 255 26.54 25.61 -10.91
C THR A 255 26.56 24.57 -9.78
N ASN A 256 25.41 24.01 -9.38
CA ASN A 256 25.35 22.88 -8.41
C ASN A 256 24.35 21.77 -8.83
N SER A 257 23.90 21.73 -10.09
CA SER A 257 22.74 20.92 -10.52
C SER A 257 22.94 19.40 -10.42
N LEU A 258 24.18 18.90 -10.50
CA LEU A 258 24.44 17.47 -10.60
C LEU A 258 24.11 16.73 -9.29
N THR A 259 24.56 17.27 -8.15
CA THR A 259 24.29 16.69 -6.83
C THR A 259 22.80 16.71 -6.52
N TYR A 260 22.12 17.84 -6.79
CA TYR A 260 20.68 17.94 -6.60
C TYR A 260 19.90 16.97 -7.50
N SER A 261 20.27 16.86 -8.77
CA SER A 261 19.64 15.91 -9.71
C SER A 261 19.84 14.46 -9.27
N THR A 262 21.05 14.12 -8.83
CA THR A 262 21.39 12.78 -8.31
C THR A 262 20.52 12.43 -7.10
N VAL A 263 20.43 13.35 -6.12
CA VAL A 263 19.61 13.15 -4.92
C VAL A 263 18.12 13.05 -5.30
N ALA A 264 17.63 13.89 -6.21
CA ALA A 264 16.26 13.84 -6.70
C ALA A 264 15.91 12.48 -7.33
N SER A 265 16.82 11.92 -8.14
CA SER A 265 16.63 10.62 -8.77
C SER A 265 16.60 9.49 -7.74
N ILE A 266 17.48 9.51 -6.73
CA ILE A 266 17.49 8.49 -5.66
C ILE A 266 16.16 8.51 -4.89
N PHE A 267 15.68 9.69 -4.50
CA PHE A 267 14.38 9.82 -3.84
C PHE A 267 13.22 9.40 -4.74
N SER A 268 13.30 9.66 -6.05
CA SER A 268 12.31 9.18 -7.01
C SER A 268 12.28 7.65 -7.10
N SER A 269 13.43 6.97 -7.01
CA SER A 269 13.50 5.51 -6.99
C SER A 269 12.95 4.93 -5.69
N LEU A 270 13.22 5.57 -4.54
CA LEU A 270 12.59 5.22 -3.27
C LEU A 270 11.07 5.39 -3.36
N TYR A 271 10.59 6.51 -3.89
CA TYR A 271 9.16 6.74 -4.11
C TYR A 271 8.55 5.67 -5.02
N ALA A 272 9.18 5.37 -6.17
CA ALA A 272 8.73 4.31 -7.09
C ALA A 272 8.60 2.94 -6.41
N SER A 273 9.57 2.60 -5.57
CA SER A 273 9.60 1.34 -4.81
C SER A 273 8.47 1.29 -3.77
N PHE A 274 8.28 2.37 -3.02
CA PHE A 274 7.19 2.45 -2.04
C PHE A 274 5.81 2.58 -2.69
N ALA A 275 5.70 3.08 -3.92
CA ALA A 275 4.46 3.13 -4.67
C ALA A 275 3.98 1.72 -5.03
N ALA A 276 4.90 0.77 -5.20
CA ALA A 276 4.61 -0.64 -5.40
C ALA A 276 4.43 -1.37 -4.05
N LEU A 277 5.27 -1.10 -3.04
CA LEU A 277 5.21 -1.78 -1.73
C LEU A 277 4.00 -1.38 -0.88
N SER A 278 3.55 -0.12 -0.93
CA SER A 278 2.42 0.36 -0.13
C SER A 278 1.14 -0.45 -0.39
N PRO A 279 0.63 -0.56 -1.64
CA PRO A 279 -0.55 -1.40 -1.92
C PRO A 279 -0.29 -2.88 -1.60
N GLN A 280 0.94 -3.39 -1.77
CA GLN A 280 1.30 -4.76 -1.42
C GLN A 280 1.22 -5.02 0.09
N MET A 281 1.82 -4.19 0.94
CA MET A 281 1.72 -4.28 2.40
C MET A 281 0.27 -4.25 2.87
N ILE A 282 -0.50 -3.37 2.23
CA ILE A 282 -1.91 -3.17 2.45
C ILE A 282 -2.75 -4.42 2.08
N ILE A 283 -2.42 -5.11 0.98
CA ILE A 283 -3.04 -6.38 0.57
C ILE A 283 -2.59 -7.53 1.48
N PHE A 284 -1.28 -7.67 1.66
CA PHE A 284 -0.63 -8.66 2.51
C PHE A 284 -1.26 -8.71 3.90
N ARG A 285 -1.57 -7.55 4.45
CA ARG A 285 -2.19 -7.45 5.75
C ARG A 285 -3.68 -7.84 5.76
N VAL A 286 -4.41 -7.66 4.67
CA VAL A 286 -5.81 -8.13 4.57
C VAL A 286 -5.87 -9.66 4.43
N THR A 287 -4.87 -10.26 3.77
CA THR A 287 -4.75 -11.71 3.61
C THR A 287 -4.27 -12.37 4.92
N THR A 288 -3.31 -11.78 5.64
CA THR A 288 -2.75 -12.34 6.89
C THR A 288 -3.48 -11.90 8.18
N GLY A 289 -4.01 -10.68 8.23
CA GLY A 289 -4.62 -10.11 9.45
C GLY A 289 -5.86 -10.84 9.94
N ARG A 290 -6.60 -11.55 9.07
CA ARG A 290 -7.72 -12.42 9.49
C ARG A 290 -7.31 -13.88 9.73
N SER A 291 -6.06 -14.27 9.45
CA SER A 291 -5.56 -15.61 9.79
C SER A 291 -4.98 -15.65 11.21
N HIS A 292 -4.32 -14.57 11.67
CA HIS A 292 -3.78 -14.50 13.04
C HIS A 292 -4.86 -14.43 14.14
N THR A 293 -6.02 -13.82 13.85
CA THR A 293 -7.19 -13.92 14.75
C THR A 293 -7.58 -15.38 15.00
N HIS A 294 -7.36 -16.25 14.02
CA HIS A 294 -7.72 -17.66 14.14
C HIS A 294 -6.73 -18.47 14.97
N TYR A 295 -5.42 -18.18 14.92
CA TYR A 295 -4.46 -18.89 15.78
C TYR A 295 -4.72 -18.61 17.26
N GLY A 296 -5.08 -17.36 17.60
CA GLY A 296 -5.57 -17.01 18.93
C GLY A 296 -6.83 -17.80 19.29
N ASP A 297 -7.87 -17.73 18.46
CA ASP A 297 -9.14 -18.43 18.72
C ASP A 297 -9.00 -19.97 18.79
N LEU A 298 -8.15 -20.58 17.98
CA LEU A 298 -7.85 -22.01 18.02
C LEU A 298 -7.08 -22.37 19.29
N GLN A 299 -6.09 -21.55 19.67
CA GLN A 299 -5.29 -21.79 20.87
C GLN A 299 -6.12 -21.61 22.15
N TYR A 300 -7.11 -20.69 22.15
CA TYR A 300 -8.12 -20.57 23.20
C TYR A 300 -9.14 -21.73 23.19
N SER A 301 -9.43 -22.31 22.01
CA SER A 301 -10.28 -23.50 21.89
C SER A 301 -9.57 -24.78 22.34
N ILE A 302 -8.26 -24.87 22.15
CA ILE A 302 -7.44 -26.04 22.49
C ILE A 302 -6.97 -25.99 23.95
N ASN A 303 -6.80 -24.78 24.51
CA ASN A 303 -6.32 -24.60 25.88
C ASN A 303 -7.23 -23.63 26.67
N PRO A 304 -8.38 -24.10 27.17
CA PRO A 304 -9.37 -23.24 27.85
C PRO A 304 -8.86 -22.59 29.14
N ALA A 305 -7.72 -23.04 29.67
CA ALA A 305 -7.08 -22.50 30.87
C ALA A 305 -6.42 -21.12 30.69
N THR A 306 -6.26 -20.62 29.46
CA THR A 306 -5.66 -19.30 29.19
C THR A 306 -6.68 -18.20 28.90
N ARG A 307 -7.97 -18.43 29.15
CA ARG A 307 -8.99 -17.36 29.11
C ARG A 307 -8.64 -16.32 30.19
N PRO A 308 -8.52 -15.02 29.86
CA PRO A 308 -8.59 -13.98 30.88
C PRO A 308 -9.92 -14.16 31.61
N LEU A 309 -9.87 -14.38 32.92
CA LEU A 309 -11.05 -14.53 33.77
C LEU A 309 -11.98 -13.34 33.50
N GLU A 310 -13.17 -13.62 32.96
CA GLU A 310 -14.24 -12.63 32.95
C GLU A 310 -14.48 -12.16 34.39
N PRO A 311 -14.76 -10.86 34.63
CA PRO A 311 -15.14 -10.42 35.96
C PRO A 311 -16.39 -11.20 36.38
N ILE A 312 -16.26 -11.92 37.49
CA ILE A 312 -17.35 -12.64 38.15
C ILE A 312 -18.47 -11.63 38.40
N ALA A 313 -19.57 -11.77 37.67
CA ALA A 313 -20.79 -11.04 37.95
C ALA A 313 -21.42 -11.65 39.22
N PHE A 314 -21.31 -10.95 40.34
CA PHE A 314 -22.14 -11.23 41.51
C PHE A 314 -23.56 -10.77 41.19
N GLY A 315 -24.44 -11.73 40.94
CA GLY A 315 -25.88 -11.46 40.91
C GLY A 315 -26.36 -11.21 42.33
N ASP A 316 -26.66 -9.96 42.66
CA ASP A 316 -27.38 -9.61 43.88
C ASP A 316 -28.79 -10.21 43.81
N GLY A 317 -29.07 -11.11 44.76
CA GLY A 317 -30.37 -11.75 44.89
C GLY A 317 -31.42 -10.77 45.38
N HIS A 318 -32.40 -10.45 44.54
CA HIS A 318 -33.67 -9.90 44.99
C HIS A 318 -34.63 -11.04 45.34
N THR A 319 -34.83 -11.24 46.64
CA THR A 319 -35.95 -11.98 47.21
C THR A 319 -37.25 -11.20 47.04
N GLY A 320 -38.32 -11.88 46.63
CA GLY A 320 -39.68 -11.54 47.04
C GLY A 320 -40.69 -11.32 45.91
N HIS A 321 -41.71 -12.19 45.92
CA HIS A 321 -43.03 -12.11 45.27
C HIS A 321 -43.17 -12.64 43.84
N SER A 322 -43.62 -13.90 43.77
CA SER A 322 -44.44 -14.42 42.67
C SER A 322 -45.78 -14.86 43.27
N THR A 323 -46.80 -14.04 43.04
CA THR A 323 -48.21 -14.43 43.12
C THR A 323 -48.76 -14.40 41.71
N ASP A 324 -49.06 -15.58 41.16
CA ASP A 324 -50.10 -15.84 40.15
C ASP A 324 -50.11 -17.36 39.92
N SER A 325 -51.08 -18.10 40.47
CA SER A 325 -52.46 -18.30 39.99
C SER A 325 -52.55 -19.34 38.86
N LEU A 326 -53.55 -20.22 38.99
CA LEU A 326 -53.97 -21.33 38.11
C LEU A 326 -53.33 -22.72 38.31
N SER A 327 -53.96 -23.54 39.14
CA SER A 327 -54.89 -24.54 38.58
C SER A 327 -55.73 -25.19 39.69
N SER A 328 -57.01 -25.29 39.36
CA SER A 328 -58.11 -25.69 40.19
C SER A 328 -58.41 -27.20 40.04
N ARG A 329 -58.94 -27.75 41.14
CA ARG A 329 -60.18 -28.56 41.18
C ARG A 329 -60.12 -30.09 41.01
N LEU A 330 -60.90 -30.71 41.91
CA LEU A 330 -61.52 -32.04 41.99
C LEU A 330 -60.71 -33.12 42.73
N GLU A 331 -61.11 -33.42 43.98
CA GLU A 331 -61.98 -34.57 44.40
C GLU A 331 -61.08 -35.78 44.72
N GLU A 332 -61.26 -36.65 45.70
CA GLU A 332 -62.21 -36.89 46.78
C GLU A 332 -61.56 -38.00 47.65
N GLY A 333 -61.74 -37.96 48.97
CA GLY A 333 -61.90 -39.18 49.80
C GLY A 333 -60.67 -40.03 50.22
N PRO A 334 -60.81 -40.81 51.31
CA PRO A 334 -59.74 -41.00 52.31
C PRO A 334 -59.27 -42.46 52.50
N GLY A 335 -58.08 -42.68 53.04
CA GLY A 335 -57.70 -44.03 53.50
C GLY A 335 -56.27 -44.24 54.02
N ALA A 336 -56.19 -44.56 55.30
CA ALA A 336 -55.27 -45.52 55.93
C ALA A 336 -53.75 -45.19 56.07
N THR A 337 -53.40 -44.81 57.30
CA THR A 337 -52.36 -45.36 58.20
C THR A 337 -51.50 -46.54 57.73
N VAL A 338 -50.18 -46.47 58.05
CA VAL A 338 -49.27 -47.46 58.71
C VAL A 338 -47.82 -47.12 58.29
N SER A 339 -46.96 -46.55 59.16
CA SER A 339 -46.02 -47.22 60.09
C SER A 339 -44.96 -48.12 59.44
N ASN A 340 -43.70 -47.64 59.42
CA ASN A 340 -42.48 -48.26 59.98
C ASN A 340 -41.25 -47.59 59.34
N GLU A 341 -40.36 -46.90 60.06
CA GLU A 341 -39.53 -47.30 61.22
C GLU A 341 -38.22 -47.99 60.79
N LYS A 342 -37.10 -47.28 61.07
CA LYS A 342 -35.75 -47.77 61.46
C LYS A 342 -34.90 -48.48 60.40
N VAL A 343 -33.56 -48.36 60.38
CA VAL A 343 -32.51 -47.78 61.26
C VAL A 343 -31.42 -47.23 60.35
#